data_AF-A0A0W7WCL1-F1
#
_entry.id   AF-A0A0W7WCL1-F1
#
_cell.length_a   1.000
_cell.length_b   1.000
_cell.length_c   1.000
_cell.angle_alpha   90.00
_cell.angle_beta   90.00
_cell.angle_gamma   90.00
#
_symmetry.space_group_name_H-M   'P 1'
#
loop_
_entity.id
_entity.type
_entity.pdbx_description
1 polymer ?
#
loop_
_entity_poly.entity_id
_entity_poly.type
_entity_poly.pdbx_seq_one_letter_code
_entity_poly.pdbx_strand_id
1 'polypeptide(L)'
;MGADAAAVTGVDLIAAGIGAATAVLVAAWVLPAPAISGSGMLASWLLPVLGSAGFGAGALLLVRIDLRSHTLPNSLVFAATLCACGPLTLASVIAGEGWSALVPWAAAAAMTLIAFGLWASRTGMIGGGDVKLMPAACYVGVWHWGTGGWIGGMLAFAVLLAGMLAVGGLAAILRGRREFAAGPLLLAAAGSAAVLGALAGQ
;
A
#
# COMPACT_ATOMS: atom_id res chain seq x y z
N MET A 1 -29.91 -16.46 -5.72
CA MET A 1 -29.00 -17.00 -4.68
C MET A 1 -27.52 -17.15 -5.11
N GLY A 2 -27.13 -16.97 -6.38
CA GLY A 2 -25.73 -17.13 -6.82
C GLY A 2 -24.84 -15.87 -6.77
N ALA A 3 -25.41 -14.67 -6.66
CA ALA A 3 -24.65 -13.41 -6.74
C ALA A 3 -23.89 -13.08 -5.44
N ASP A 4 -24.43 -13.46 -4.28
CA ASP A 4 -23.81 -13.17 -2.98
C ASP A 4 -22.57 -14.03 -2.72
N ALA A 5 -22.57 -15.31 -3.13
CA ALA A 5 -21.42 -16.19 -2.99
C ALA A 5 -20.21 -15.75 -3.85
N ALA A 6 -20.45 -15.18 -5.04
CA ALA A 6 -19.41 -14.70 -5.94
C ALA A 6 -18.80 -13.34 -5.53
N ALA A 7 -19.55 -12.53 -4.76
CA ALA A 7 -19.06 -11.27 -4.21
C ALA A 7 -18.18 -11.49 -2.97
N VAL A 8 -18.57 -12.45 -2.12
CA VAL A 8 -17.80 -12.85 -0.93
C VAL A 8 -16.42 -13.39 -1.32
N THR A 9 -16.35 -14.25 -2.35
CA THR A 9 -15.08 -14.85 -2.82
C THR A 9 -14.06 -13.85 -3.36
N GLY A 10 -14.48 -12.76 -3.99
CA GLY A 10 -13.54 -11.74 -4.52
C GLY A 10 -12.91 -10.88 -3.43
N VAL A 11 -13.68 -10.55 -2.39
CA VAL A 11 -13.21 -9.77 -1.24
C VAL A 11 -12.23 -10.57 -0.41
N ASP A 12 -12.56 -11.84 -0.15
CA ASP A 12 -11.71 -12.75 0.62
C ASP A 12 -10.37 -12.96 -0.09
N LEU A 13 -10.34 -12.96 -1.43
CA LEU A 13 -9.12 -13.10 -2.21
C LEU A 13 -8.21 -11.86 -2.12
N ILE A 14 -8.78 -10.64 -2.16
CA ILE A 14 -8.01 -9.40 -1.99
C ILE A 14 -7.48 -9.29 -0.57
N ALA A 15 -8.31 -9.60 0.44
CA ALA A 15 -7.89 -9.61 1.84
C ALA A 15 -6.80 -10.66 2.08
N ALA A 16 -6.93 -11.86 1.52
CA ALA A 16 -5.90 -12.90 1.58
C ALA A 16 -4.61 -12.44 0.89
N GLY A 17 -4.70 -11.78 -0.26
CA GLY A 17 -3.55 -11.20 -0.96
C GLY A 17 -2.82 -10.14 -0.14
N ILE A 18 -3.55 -9.21 0.46
CA ILE A 18 -2.98 -8.18 1.36
C ILE A 18 -2.36 -8.85 2.60
N GLY A 19 -3.03 -9.84 3.19
CA GLY A 19 -2.52 -10.60 4.33
C GLY A 19 -1.22 -11.34 3.99
N ALA A 20 -1.17 -12.01 2.83
CA ALA A 20 0.02 -12.70 2.35
C ALA A 20 1.18 -11.72 2.06
N ALA A 21 0.92 -10.60 1.38
CA ALA A 21 1.92 -9.57 1.14
C ALA A 21 2.48 -9.01 2.45
N THR A 22 1.61 -8.74 3.42
CA THR A 22 1.99 -8.28 4.76
C THR A 22 2.88 -9.30 5.47
N ALA A 23 2.50 -10.58 5.44
CA ALA A 23 3.28 -11.66 6.03
C ALA A 23 4.67 -11.78 5.40
N VAL A 24 4.76 -11.65 4.07
CA VAL A 24 6.04 -11.64 3.35
C VAL A 24 6.89 -10.43 3.74
N LEU A 25 6.31 -9.24 3.80
CA LEU A 25 7.03 -8.03 4.22
C LEU A 25 7.55 -8.16 5.65
N VAL A 26 6.71 -8.61 6.59
CA VAL A 26 7.14 -8.85 7.97
C VAL A 26 8.24 -9.92 8.02
N ALA A 27 8.08 -11.03 7.31
CA ALA A 27 9.08 -12.09 7.25
C ALA A 27 10.41 -11.62 6.65
N ALA A 28 10.38 -10.79 5.60
CA ALA A 28 11.57 -10.25 4.96
C ALA A 28 12.45 -9.44 5.92
N TRP A 29 11.85 -8.83 6.95
CA TRP A 29 12.57 -8.11 8.00
C TRP A 29 12.86 -9.00 9.22
N VAL A 30 12.00 -9.96 9.56
CA VAL A 30 12.18 -10.83 10.72
C VAL A 30 13.23 -11.94 10.49
N LEU A 31 13.28 -12.53 9.31
CA LEU A 31 14.18 -13.64 9.00
C LEU A 31 15.68 -13.30 9.04
N PRO A 32 16.15 -12.12 8.58
CA PRO A 32 17.54 -11.73 8.73
C PRO A 32 17.86 -11.17 10.12
N ALA A 33 17.10 -11.54 11.17
CA ALA A 33 17.22 -11.01 12.52
C ALA A 33 18.70 -10.92 12.95
N PRO A 34 19.26 -9.70 13.05
CA PRO A 34 20.66 -9.56 13.37
C PRO A 34 20.89 -9.96 14.83
N ALA A 35 22.12 -10.35 15.18
CA ALA A 35 22.52 -10.43 16.59
C ALA A 35 22.40 -9.03 17.19
N ILE A 36 21.31 -8.77 17.91
CA ILE A 36 20.96 -7.43 18.38
C ILE A 36 21.93 -7.02 19.48
N SER A 37 22.94 -6.23 19.12
CA SER A 37 23.85 -5.59 20.06
C SER A 37 23.74 -4.07 19.93
N GLY A 38 22.84 -3.47 20.73
CA GLY A 38 22.67 -2.01 20.81
C GLY A 38 21.29 -1.52 20.38
N SER A 39 20.90 -0.36 20.92
CA SER A 39 19.58 0.25 20.71
C SER A 39 19.34 0.70 19.25
N GLY A 40 20.38 1.12 18.54
CA GLY A 40 20.30 1.53 17.13
C GLY A 40 19.92 0.36 16.20
N MET A 41 20.53 -0.81 16.39
CA MET A 41 20.21 -2.03 15.64
C MET A 41 18.79 -2.54 15.93
N LEU A 42 18.34 -2.42 17.17
CA LEU A 42 16.97 -2.81 17.52
C LEU A 42 15.95 -1.90 16.84
N ALA A 43 16.20 -0.58 16.80
CA ALA A 43 15.31 0.37 16.13
C ALA A 43 15.26 0.17 14.62
N SER A 44 16.41 -0.02 13.96
CA SER A 44 16.48 -0.24 12.51
C SER A 44 15.81 -1.55 12.07
N TRP A 45 15.71 -2.54 12.96
CA TRP A 45 15.01 -3.81 12.71
C TRP A 45 13.51 -3.72 13.02
N LEU A 46 13.14 -3.17 14.18
CA LEU A 46 11.75 -3.16 14.65
C LEU A 46 10.85 -2.21 13.85
N LEU A 47 11.38 -1.05 13.44
CA LEU A 47 10.57 -0.03 12.79
C LEU A 47 10.06 -0.45 11.39
N PRO A 48 10.85 -1.10 10.52
CA PRO A 48 10.33 -1.68 9.28
C PRO A 48 9.27 -2.75 9.50
N VAL A 49 9.44 -3.60 10.52
CA VAL A 49 8.43 -4.61 10.90
C VAL A 49 7.13 -3.94 11.31
N LEU A 50 7.19 -2.92 12.18
CA LEU A 50 6.01 -2.18 12.63
C LEU A 50 5.35 -1.41 11.48
N GLY A 51 6.12 -0.81 10.59
CA GLY A 51 5.61 -0.10 9.42
C GLY A 51 4.86 -1.02 8.45
N SER A 52 5.45 -2.17 8.12
CA SER A 52 4.83 -3.17 7.24
C SER A 52 3.60 -3.83 7.88
N ALA A 53 3.66 -4.15 9.18
CA ALA A 53 2.51 -4.66 9.91
C ALA A 53 1.38 -3.61 10.00
N GLY A 54 1.75 -2.33 10.24
CA GLY A 54 0.83 -1.21 10.27
C GLY A 54 0.13 -0.98 8.92
N PHE A 55 0.88 -1.08 7.82
CA PHE A 55 0.31 -1.05 6.47
C PHE A 55 -0.69 -2.20 6.26
N GLY A 56 -0.29 -3.43 6.56
CA GLY A 56 -1.15 -4.60 6.35
C GLY A 56 -2.44 -4.56 7.18
N ALA A 57 -2.32 -4.29 8.48
CA ALA A 57 -3.47 -4.19 9.37
C ALA A 57 -4.39 -3.02 8.98
N GLY A 58 -3.81 -1.86 8.66
CA GLY A 58 -4.54 -0.70 8.17
C GLY A 58 -5.26 -0.97 6.86
N ALA A 59 -4.58 -1.59 5.89
CA ALA A 59 -5.15 -1.95 4.60
C ALA A 59 -6.33 -2.92 4.74
N LEU A 60 -6.19 -3.99 5.54
CA LEU A 60 -7.28 -4.94 5.79
C LEU A 60 -8.49 -4.28 6.45
N LEU A 61 -8.25 -3.40 7.43
CA LEU A 61 -9.31 -2.69 8.13
C LEU A 61 -10.03 -1.70 7.20
N LEU A 62 -9.28 -0.94 6.41
CA LEU A 62 -9.82 0.02 5.44
C LEU A 62 -10.62 -0.69 4.35
N VAL A 63 -10.11 -1.77 3.76
CA VAL A 63 -10.84 -2.58 2.78
C VAL A 63 -12.14 -3.12 3.38
N ARG A 64 -12.09 -3.65 4.61
CA ARG A 64 -13.29 -4.17 5.28
C ARG A 64 -14.34 -3.08 5.52
N ILE A 65 -13.94 -1.87 5.90
CA ILE A 65 -14.86 -0.76 6.16
C ILE A 65 -15.41 -0.19 4.86
N ASP A 66 -14.56 0.00 3.86
CA ASP A 66 -14.93 0.49 2.53
C ASP A 66 -15.98 -0.41 1.89
N LEU A 67 -15.78 -1.73 1.95
CA LEU A 67 -16.73 -2.71 1.40
C LEU A 67 -18.07 -2.79 2.17
N ARG A 68 -18.06 -2.49 3.48
CA ARG A 68 -19.27 -2.56 4.31
C ARG A 68 -20.11 -1.29 4.29
N SER A 69 -19.43 -0.15 4.24
CA SER A 69 -20.06 1.15 4.47
C SER A 69 -19.95 2.08 3.27
N HIS A 70 -19.18 1.72 2.24
CA HIS A 70 -18.84 2.59 1.10
C HIS A 70 -18.33 3.98 1.53
N THR A 71 -17.71 4.04 2.71
CA THR A 71 -17.12 5.24 3.28
C THR A 71 -15.74 4.92 3.82
N LEU A 72 -14.81 5.85 3.58
CA LEU A 72 -13.44 5.79 4.12
C LEU A 72 -13.26 6.94 5.12
N PRO A 73 -13.31 6.65 6.44
CA PRO A 73 -13.19 7.69 7.47
C PRO A 73 -11.79 8.32 7.44
N ASN A 74 -11.71 9.66 7.38
CA ASN A 74 -10.44 10.39 7.30
C ASN A 74 -9.50 10.07 8.47
N SER A 75 -10.04 9.95 9.68
CA SER A 75 -9.26 9.63 10.88
C SER A 75 -8.61 8.25 10.78
N LEU A 76 -9.30 7.29 10.19
CA LEU A 76 -8.80 5.93 10.02
C LEU A 76 -7.73 5.88 8.92
N VAL A 77 -7.97 6.55 7.79
CA VAL A 77 -6.96 6.68 6.72
C VAL A 77 -5.70 7.35 7.25
N PHE A 78 -5.86 8.42 8.03
CA PHE A 78 -4.74 9.11 8.66
C PHE A 78 -3.98 8.20 9.64
N ALA A 79 -4.70 7.48 10.52
CA ALA A 79 -4.09 6.54 11.46
C ALA A 79 -3.33 5.43 10.74
N ALA A 80 -3.92 4.82 9.71
CA ALA A 80 -3.26 3.79 8.90
C ALA A 80 -2.00 4.34 8.19
N THR A 81 -2.08 5.56 7.65
CA THR A 81 -0.95 6.26 7.03
C THR A 81 0.16 6.49 8.06
N LEU A 82 -0.17 6.96 9.26
CA LEU A 82 0.80 7.22 10.31
C LEU A 82 1.45 5.92 10.81
N CYS A 83 0.68 4.87 11.02
CA CYS A 83 1.16 3.55 11.43
C CYS A 83 2.05 2.89 10.37
N ALA A 84 1.79 3.13 9.09
CA ALA A 84 2.62 2.60 8.00
C ALA A 84 3.87 3.48 7.76
N CYS A 85 3.67 4.75 7.40
CA CYS A 85 4.73 5.63 6.95
C CYS A 85 5.61 6.16 8.09
N GLY A 86 5.06 6.32 9.30
CA GLY A 86 5.78 6.87 10.45
C GLY A 86 6.99 6.02 10.86
N PRO A 87 6.79 4.72 11.18
CA PRO A 87 7.90 3.82 11.51
C PRO A 87 8.92 3.70 10.37
N LEU A 88 8.47 3.60 9.10
CA LEU A 88 9.36 3.51 7.94
C LEU A 88 10.21 4.77 7.74
N THR A 89 9.60 5.96 7.88
CA THR A 89 10.33 7.22 7.82
C THR A 89 11.37 7.29 8.94
N LEU A 90 10.97 6.92 10.16
CA LEU A 90 11.86 6.93 11.31
C LEU A 90 13.02 5.94 11.16
N ALA A 91 12.76 4.77 10.57
CA ALA A 91 13.78 3.78 10.25
C ALA A 91 14.85 4.37 9.32
N SER A 92 14.45 5.03 8.24
CA SER A 92 15.38 5.69 7.31
C SER A 92 16.16 6.83 7.96
N VAL A 93 15.52 7.62 8.84
CA VAL A 93 16.18 8.70 9.57
C VAL A 93 17.23 8.17 10.53
N ILE A 94 16.91 7.13 11.31
CA ILE A 94 17.85 6.50 12.25
C ILE A 94 19.01 5.84 11.51
N ALA A 95 18.77 5.26 10.33
CA ALA A 95 19.80 4.70 9.46
C ALA A 95 20.72 5.77 8.83
N GLY A 96 20.42 7.06 8.98
CA GLY A 96 21.16 8.15 8.34
C GLY A 96 20.88 8.28 6.83
N GLU A 97 19.86 7.59 6.33
CA GLU A 97 19.49 7.55 4.92
C GLU A 97 18.40 8.58 4.61
N GLY A 98 18.78 9.86 4.68
CA GLY A 98 17.84 10.96 4.43
C GLY A 98 17.13 10.88 3.07
N TRP A 99 17.81 10.33 2.05
CA TRP A 99 17.23 10.14 0.72
C TRP A 99 16.16 9.03 0.70
N SER A 100 16.40 7.91 1.42
CA SER A 100 15.41 6.83 1.60
C SER A 100 14.17 7.31 2.37
N ALA A 101 14.30 8.33 3.22
CA ALA A 101 13.16 8.97 3.88
C ALA A 101 12.39 9.90 2.93
N LEU A 102 13.08 10.70 2.12
CA LEU A 102 12.49 11.78 1.32
C LEU A 102 11.85 11.30 0.01
N VAL A 103 12.50 10.39 -0.72
CA VAL A 103 12.03 9.99 -2.05
C VAL A 103 10.64 9.33 -2.01
N PRO A 104 10.32 8.42 -1.08
CA PRO A 104 8.99 7.85 -0.99
C PRO A 104 7.91 8.91 -0.68
N TRP A 105 8.24 9.94 0.10
CA TRP A 105 7.33 11.08 0.33
C TRP A 105 7.15 11.93 -0.94
N ALA A 106 8.22 12.19 -1.69
CA ALA A 106 8.14 12.92 -2.96
C ALA A 106 7.28 12.15 -3.99
N ALA A 107 7.50 10.83 -4.11
CA ALA A 107 6.70 9.96 -4.97
C ALA A 107 5.22 9.95 -4.54
N ALA A 108 4.97 9.81 -3.23
CA ALA A 108 3.63 9.86 -2.66
C ALA A 108 2.93 11.19 -2.95
N ALA A 109 3.62 12.32 -2.80
CA ALA A 109 3.09 13.64 -3.12
C ALA A 109 2.76 13.78 -4.61
N ALA A 110 3.68 13.39 -5.49
CA ALA A 110 3.47 13.43 -6.94
C ALA A 110 2.27 12.57 -7.37
N MET A 111 2.18 11.33 -6.89
CA MET A 111 1.05 10.45 -7.20
C MET A 111 -0.27 10.96 -6.63
N THR A 112 -0.25 11.57 -5.45
CA THR A 112 -1.44 12.19 -4.85
C THR A 112 -1.90 13.38 -5.67
N LEU A 113 -0.99 14.23 -6.17
CA LEU A 113 -1.33 15.33 -7.06
C LEU A 113 -1.93 14.85 -8.38
N ILE A 114 -1.39 13.78 -8.96
CA ILE A 114 -1.96 13.14 -10.16
C ILE A 114 -3.38 12.62 -9.88
N ALA A 115 -3.54 11.86 -8.79
CA ALA A 115 -4.84 11.31 -8.38
C ALA A 115 -5.86 12.42 -8.09
N PHE A 116 -5.44 13.48 -7.41
CA PHE A 116 -6.27 14.64 -7.12
C PHE A 116 -6.65 15.40 -8.39
N GLY A 117 -5.70 15.60 -9.32
CA GLY A 117 -5.97 16.23 -10.62
C GLY A 117 -6.98 15.43 -11.44
N LEU A 118 -6.87 14.09 -11.45
CA LEU A 118 -7.84 13.21 -12.11
C LEU A 118 -9.21 13.28 -11.44
N TRP A 119 -9.26 13.24 -10.11
CA TRP A 119 -10.48 13.38 -9.33
C TRP A 119 -11.17 14.73 -9.57
N ALA A 120 -10.41 15.82 -9.60
CA ALA A 120 -10.93 17.17 -9.82
C ALA A 120 -11.38 17.40 -11.28
N SER A 121 -10.71 16.76 -12.26
CA SER A 121 -11.01 16.97 -13.69
C SER A 121 -12.12 16.08 -14.23
N ARG A 122 -12.38 14.92 -13.60
CA ARG A 122 -13.32 13.90 -14.09
C ARG A 122 -14.15 13.35 -12.93
N THR A 123 -15.32 13.94 -12.70
CA THR A 123 -16.28 13.44 -11.71
C THR A 123 -16.68 11.99 -12.02
N GLY A 124 -16.47 11.10 -11.05
CA GLY A 124 -16.85 9.68 -11.14
C GLY A 124 -15.77 8.71 -11.61
N MET A 125 -14.55 9.17 -11.97
CA MET A 125 -13.46 8.26 -12.37
C MET A 125 -12.63 7.73 -11.20
N ILE A 126 -12.41 8.56 -10.17
CA ILE A 126 -11.67 8.20 -8.95
C ILE A 126 -12.54 8.62 -7.77
N GLY A 127 -12.64 7.78 -6.74
CA GLY A 127 -13.34 8.14 -5.51
C GLY A 127 -12.48 9.07 -4.66
N GLY A 128 -13.11 10.02 -3.96
CA GLY A 128 -12.39 10.87 -3.00
C GLY A 128 -11.73 10.08 -1.85
N GLY A 129 -12.17 8.84 -1.61
CA GLY A 129 -11.50 7.89 -0.72
C GLY A 129 -10.16 7.39 -1.28
N ASP A 130 -10.11 7.04 -2.57
CA ASP A 130 -8.91 6.52 -3.22
C ASP A 130 -7.78 7.54 -3.24
N VAL A 131 -8.12 8.82 -3.48
CA VAL A 131 -7.17 9.94 -3.44
C VAL A 131 -6.49 10.04 -2.07
N LYS A 132 -7.21 9.77 -0.98
CA LYS A 132 -6.67 9.83 0.39
C LYS A 132 -5.79 8.63 0.74
N LEU A 133 -5.98 7.50 0.07
CA LEU A 133 -5.15 6.30 0.25
C LEU A 133 -3.84 6.36 -0.56
N MET A 134 -3.81 7.17 -1.63
CA MET A 134 -2.67 7.29 -2.54
C MET A 134 -1.33 7.59 -1.85
N PRO A 135 -1.24 8.53 -0.89
CA PRO A 135 0.03 8.82 -0.23
C PRO A 135 0.61 7.60 0.48
N ALA A 136 -0.20 6.92 1.29
CA ALA A 136 0.24 5.76 2.08
C ALA A 136 0.65 4.59 1.17
N ALA A 137 -0.17 4.29 0.17
CA ALA A 137 0.05 3.20 -0.76
C ALA A 137 1.33 3.40 -1.60
N CYS A 138 1.49 4.58 -2.18
CA CYS A 138 2.68 4.90 -2.97
C CYS A 138 3.93 4.93 -2.08
N TYR A 139 3.85 5.54 -0.89
CA TYR A 139 4.97 5.59 0.05
C TYR A 139 5.49 4.18 0.36
N VAL A 140 4.60 3.27 0.78
CA VAL A 140 4.98 1.90 1.17
C VAL A 140 5.53 1.11 -0.02
N GLY A 141 4.92 1.27 -1.19
CA GLY A 141 5.36 0.62 -2.43
C GLY A 141 6.76 1.06 -2.88
N VAL A 142 7.12 2.32 -2.67
CA VAL A 142 8.43 2.87 -3.07
C VAL A 142 9.49 2.66 -1.99
N TRP A 143 9.16 2.81 -0.71
CA TRP A 143 10.13 2.76 0.39
C TRP A 143 10.94 1.46 0.42
N HIS A 144 10.30 0.32 0.14
CA HIS A 144 10.95 -1.00 0.14
C HIS A 144 12.00 -1.20 -0.95
N TRP A 145 12.09 -0.30 -1.93
CA TRP A 145 13.11 -0.34 -2.98
C TRP A 145 14.42 0.37 -2.59
N GLY A 146 14.42 1.07 -1.45
CA GLY A 146 15.59 1.78 -0.94
C GLY A 146 16.08 2.91 -1.85
N THR A 147 17.24 3.45 -1.49
CA THR A 147 17.89 4.61 -2.15
C THR A 147 18.28 4.36 -3.60
N GLY A 148 18.67 3.13 -3.96
CA GLY A 148 19.11 2.78 -5.31
C GLY A 148 17.99 2.36 -6.26
N GLY A 149 16.86 1.91 -5.73
CA GLY A 149 15.78 1.28 -6.50
C GLY A 149 14.52 2.12 -6.67
N TRP A 150 14.47 3.36 -6.20
CA TRP A 150 13.23 4.14 -6.12
C TRP A 150 12.50 4.33 -7.46
N ILE A 151 13.23 4.46 -8.58
CA ILE A 151 12.62 4.50 -9.92
C ILE A 151 11.92 3.18 -10.23
N GLY A 152 12.59 2.06 -9.92
CA GLY A 152 12.02 0.73 -10.01
C GLY A 152 10.77 0.59 -9.15
N GLY A 153 10.78 1.12 -7.92
CA GLY A 153 9.63 1.11 -7.02
C GLY A 153 8.44 1.92 -7.54
N MET A 154 8.70 3.12 -8.08
CA MET A 154 7.65 3.93 -8.70
C MET A 154 7.06 3.25 -9.94
N LEU A 155 7.90 2.68 -10.80
CA LEU A 155 7.46 1.95 -12.00
C LEU A 155 6.70 0.68 -11.64
N ALA A 156 7.20 -0.11 -10.68
CA ALA A 156 6.54 -1.31 -10.20
C ALA A 156 5.16 -0.98 -9.62
N PHE A 157 5.06 0.04 -8.76
CA PHE A 157 3.80 0.51 -8.22
C PHE A 157 2.84 0.96 -9.33
N ALA A 158 3.30 1.80 -10.27
CA ALA A 158 2.46 2.31 -11.35
C ALA A 158 1.96 1.19 -12.28
N VAL A 159 2.82 0.25 -12.66
CA VAL A 159 2.46 -0.89 -13.52
C VAL A 159 1.51 -1.84 -12.82
N LEU A 160 1.77 -2.17 -11.54
CA LEU A 160 0.88 -3.03 -10.75
C LEU A 160 -0.47 -2.38 -10.53
N LEU A 161 -0.49 -1.08 -10.24
CA LEU A 161 -1.74 -0.31 -10.09
C LEU A 161 -2.53 -0.31 -11.40
N ALA A 162 -1.88 0.01 -12.52
CA ALA A 162 -2.52 0.00 -13.83
C ALA A 162 -3.06 -1.39 -14.19
N GLY A 163 -2.28 -2.46 -13.95
CA GLY A 163 -2.68 -3.84 -14.18
C GLY A 163 -3.88 -4.26 -13.32
N MET A 164 -3.85 -3.95 -12.02
CA MET A 164 -4.95 -4.27 -11.11
C MET A 164 -6.23 -3.48 -11.45
N LEU A 165 -6.11 -2.20 -11.79
CA LEU A 165 -7.25 -1.40 -12.25
C LEU A 165 -7.81 -1.92 -13.59
N ALA A 166 -6.95 -2.35 -14.52
CA ALA A 166 -7.39 -2.93 -15.80
C ALA A 166 -8.14 -4.25 -15.59
N VAL A 167 -7.59 -5.16 -14.76
CA VAL A 167 -8.24 -6.44 -14.43
C VAL A 167 -9.53 -6.21 -13.65
N GLY A 168 -9.52 -5.33 -12.65
CA GLY A 168 -10.70 -4.97 -11.85
C GLY A 168 -11.80 -4.33 -12.69
N GLY A 169 -11.43 -3.41 -13.58
CA GLY A 169 -12.34 -2.77 -14.53
C GLY A 169 -12.93 -3.76 -15.54
N LEU A 170 -12.10 -4.64 -16.13
CA LEU A 170 -12.58 -5.70 -17.02
C LEU A 170 -13.54 -6.64 -16.29
N ALA A 171 -13.21 -7.07 -15.08
CA ALA A 171 -14.08 -7.91 -14.26
C ALA A 171 -15.42 -7.21 -13.92
N ALA A 172 -15.40 -5.90 -13.66
CA ALA A 172 -16.60 -5.10 -13.43
C ALA A 172 -17.49 -5.04 -14.70
N ILE A 173 -16.88 -4.78 -15.86
CA ILE A 173 -17.57 -4.75 -17.16
C ILE A 173 -18.20 -6.11 -17.47
N LEU A 174 -17.45 -7.20 -17.33
CA LEU A 174 -17.94 -8.55 -17.57
C LEU A 174 -19.08 -8.95 -16.62
N ARG A 175 -19.16 -8.33 -15.43
CA ARG A 175 -20.23 -8.53 -14.45
C ARG A 175 -21.37 -7.51 -14.59
N GLY A 176 -21.34 -6.64 -15.60
CA GLY A 176 -22.36 -5.61 -15.82
C GLY A 176 -22.40 -4.52 -14.74
N ARG A 177 -21.33 -4.35 -13.95
CA ARG A 177 -21.24 -3.33 -12.91
C ARG A 177 -20.70 -2.03 -13.49
N ARG A 178 -21.29 -0.91 -13.10
CA ARG A 178 -20.86 0.45 -13.50
C ARG A 178 -19.82 1.06 -12.57
N GLU A 179 -19.64 0.49 -11.38
CA GLU A 179 -18.75 1.00 -10.33
C GLU A 179 -17.94 -0.16 -9.72
N PHE A 180 -16.70 0.12 -9.33
CA PHE A 180 -15.83 -0.82 -8.62
C PHE A 180 -14.97 -0.09 -7.57
N ALA A 181 -14.67 -0.76 -6.47
CA ALA A 181 -13.84 -0.20 -5.40
C ALA A 181 -12.36 -0.22 -5.81
N ALA A 182 -11.78 0.96 -6.05
CA ALA A 182 -10.38 1.09 -6.45
C ALA A 182 -9.42 1.01 -5.25
N GLY A 183 -9.84 1.43 -4.06
CA GLY A 183 -9.06 1.36 -2.82
C GLY A 183 -8.42 0.00 -2.53
N PRO A 184 -9.18 -1.12 -2.56
CA PRO A 184 -8.59 -2.45 -2.37
C PRO A 184 -7.54 -2.83 -3.40
N LEU A 185 -7.73 -2.45 -4.67
CA LEU A 185 -6.77 -2.71 -5.75
C LEU A 185 -5.50 -1.86 -5.58
N LEU A 186 -5.65 -0.61 -5.13
CA LEU A 186 -4.56 0.29 -4.84
C LEU A 186 -3.69 -0.21 -3.67
N LEU A 187 -4.32 -0.72 -2.61
CA LEU A 187 -3.61 -1.33 -1.47
C LEU A 187 -2.93 -2.64 -1.86
N ALA A 188 -3.58 -3.46 -2.69
CA ALA A 188 -2.97 -4.69 -3.21
C ALA A 188 -1.77 -4.38 -4.13
N ALA A 189 -1.86 -3.36 -4.99
CA ALA A 189 -0.75 -2.92 -5.84
C ALA A 189 0.43 -2.42 -5.01
N ALA A 190 0.16 -1.63 -3.96
CA ALA A 190 1.18 -1.17 -3.01
C ALA A 190 1.86 -2.33 -2.27
N GLY A 191 1.08 -3.29 -1.76
CA GLY A 191 1.61 -4.48 -1.10
C GLY A 191 2.50 -5.31 -2.04
N SER A 192 2.06 -5.54 -3.27
CA SER A 192 2.84 -6.27 -4.28
C SER A 192 4.12 -5.52 -4.67
N ALA A 193 4.07 -4.20 -4.86
CA ALA A 193 5.25 -3.39 -5.17
C ALA A 193 6.26 -3.40 -4.02
N ALA A 194 5.76 -3.33 -2.78
CA ALA A 194 6.58 -3.40 -1.58
C ALA A 194 7.27 -4.77 -1.45
N VAL A 195 6.54 -5.87 -1.70
CA VAL A 195 7.11 -7.23 -1.69
C VAL A 195 8.20 -7.37 -2.74
N LEU A 196 7.97 -6.90 -3.96
CA LEU A 196 9.00 -6.92 -5.01
C LEU A 196 10.25 -6.12 -4.61
N GLY A 197 10.07 -4.94 -4.01
CA GLY A 197 11.19 -4.14 -3.51
C GLY A 197 11.97 -4.86 -2.42
N ALA A 198 11.26 -5.44 -1.44
CA ALA A 198 11.88 -6.18 -0.35
C ALA A 198 12.67 -7.40 -0.84
N LEU A 199 12.21 -8.07 -1.89
CA LEU A 199 12.90 -9.21 -2.51
C LEU A 199 14.07 -8.79 -3.41
N ALA A 200 13.96 -7.63 -4.08
CA ALA A 200 15.02 -7.12 -4.96
C ALA A 200 16.18 -6.46 -4.20
N GLY A 201 15.96 -6.07 -2.94
CA GLY A 201 16.97 -5.50 -2.05
C GLY A 201 17.75 -6.51 -1.19
N GLN A 202 17.40 -7.81 -1.26
CA GLN A 202 18.20 -8.91 -0.71
C GLN A 202 19.30 -9.34 -1.70
#